data_AF-A0A9Q8PE09-F1
#
_entry.id   AF-A0A9Q8PE09-F1
#
_cell.length_a   1.000
_cell.length_b   1.000
_cell.length_c   1.000
_cell.angle_alpha   90.00
_cell.angle_beta   90.00
_cell.angle_gamma   90.00
#
_symmetry.space_group_name_H-M   'P 1'
#
loop_
_entity.id
_entity.type
_entity.pdbx_description
1 polymer ?
#
loop_
_entity_poly.entity_id
_entity_poly.type
_entity_poly.pdbx_seq_one_letter_code
_entity_poly.pdbx_strand_id
1 'polypeptide(L)'
;MTLDYVHDAPQPYALSLQCTINPTDVQLEARYDDHLLPERQMQRVLQQFQNFLRLLLRAPLQLKPNQIPRVSPKDRQELLQWNKSIPTYAEHPLHEFFRRRAPTMPHVSVALEAPDGKFTYKQLNDFSDRLGAEA
;
A
#
# COMPACT_ATOMS: atom_id res chain seq x y z
N MET A 1 -28.12 -13.06 1.23
CA MET A 1 -27.11 -12.68 2.23
C MET A 1 -27.87 -12.12 3.42
N THR A 2 -28.24 -12.98 4.35
CA THR A 2 -28.92 -12.64 5.60
C THR A 2 -27.89 -12.85 6.71
N LEU A 3 -27.63 -11.81 7.49
CA LEU A 3 -26.76 -11.85 8.67
C LEU A 3 -27.66 -12.13 9.87
N ASP A 4 -27.81 -13.40 10.23
CA ASP A 4 -28.41 -13.78 11.51
C ASP A 4 -27.30 -13.79 12.57
N TYR A 5 -27.28 -12.77 13.42
CA TYR A 5 -26.37 -12.67 14.56
C TYR A 5 -26.87 -13.59 15.68
N VAL A 6 -26.33 -14.81 15.75
CA VAL A 6 -26.49 -15.70 16.89
C VAL A 6 -25.32 -15.47 17.85
N HIS A 7 -25.64 -15.16 19.10
CA HIS A 7 -24.69 -15.01 20.18
C HIS A 7 -24.11 -16.40 20.52
N ASP A 8 -22.94 -16.73 19.97
CA ASP A 8 -22.32 -18.06 20.07
C ASP A 8 -21.02 -17.98 20.91
N ALA A 9 -20.71 -19.06 21.63
CA ALA A 9 -19.62 -19.22 22.60
C ALA A 9 -18.22 -18.73 22.13
N PRO A 10 -17.26 -18.45 23.05
CA PRO A 10 -15.92 -17.99 22.67
C PRO A 10 -15.26 -18.93 21.66
N GLN A 11 -14.95 -18.40 20.47
CA GLN A 11 -14.41 -19.20 19.38
C GLN A 11 -12.93 -19.53 19.64
N PRO A 12 -12.50 -20.79 19.47
CA PRO A 12 -11.11 -21.20 19.70
C PRO A 12 -10.14 -20.67 18.61
N TYR A 13 -10.66 -20.14 17.50
CA TYR A 13 -9.88 -19.70 16.35
C TYR A 13 -10.28 -18.29 15.94
N ALA A 14 -9.30 -17.48 15.50
CA ALA A 14 -9.54 -16.12 15.01
C ALA A 14 -10.38 -16.07 13.72
N LEU A 15 -10.36 -17.16 12.93
CA LEU A 15 -11.15 -17.32 11.72
C LEU A 15 -11.52 -18.79 11.53
N SER A 16 -12.79 -19.05 11.30
CA SER A 16 -13.35 -20.31 10.82
C SER A 16 -14.14 -20.07 9.53
N LEU A 17 -13.85 -20.86 8.50
CA LEU A 17 -14.55 -20.83 7.22
C LEU A 17 -15.26 -22.17 7.01
N GLN A 18 -16.58 -22.12 6.92
CA GLN A 18 -17.40 -23.28 6.60
C GLN A 18 -17.88 -23.19 5.16
N CYS A 19 -17.59 -24.22 4.37
CA CYS A 19 -17.99 -24.30 2.97
C CYS A 19 -18.97 -25.46 2.82
N THR A 20 -20.20 -25.15 2.40
CA THR A 20 -21.25 -26.12 2.14
C THR A 20 -21.52 -26.15 0.64
N ILE A 21 -21.28 -27.31 0.01
CA ILE A 21 -21.50 -27.52 -1.41
C ILE A 21 -22.90 -28.09 -1.58
N ASN A 22 -23.77 -27.32 -2.23
CA ASN A 22 -25.11 -27.75 -2.60
C ASN A 22 -25.14 -28.14 -4.09
N PRO A 23 -26.22 -28.79 -4.57
CA PRO A 23 -26.33 -29.17 -5.98
C PRO A 23 -26.29 -27.99 -6.95
N THR A 24 -26.74 -26.81 -6.52
CA THR A 24 -26.87 -25.61 -7.38
C THR A 24 -25.90 -24.49 -7.03
N ASP A 25 -25.39 -24.46 -5.80
CA ASP A 25 -24.54 -23.39 -5.31
C ASP A 25 -23.50 -23.86 -4.29
N VAL A 26 -22.60 -22.95 -3.93
CA VAL A 26 -21.65 -23.13 -2.85
C VAL A 26 -21.92 -22.01 -1.84
N GLN A 27 -22.25 -22.39 -0.62
CA GLN A 27 -22.43 -21.48 0.50
C GLN A 27 -21.14 -21.41 1.31
N LEU A 28 -20.73 -20.19 1.66
CA LEU A 28 -19.55 -19.92 2.44
C LEU A 28 -19.95 -19.07 3.65
N GLU A 29 -19.77 -19.62 4.84
CA GLU A 29 -19.99 -18.93 6.12
C GLU A 29 -18.64 -18.65 6.77
N ALA A 30 -18.46 -17.43 7.26
CA ALA A 30 -17.26 -17.00 7.94
C ALA A 30 -17.60 -16.60 9.37
N ARG A 31 -16.93 -17.23 10.31
CA ARG A 31 -16.99 -16.88 11.73
C ARG A 31 -15.61 -16.37 12.13
N TYR A 32 -15.54 -15.14 12.63
CA TYR A 32 -14.28 -14.46 12.86
C TYR A 32 -14.37 -13.50 14.04
N ASP A 33 -13.22 -13.26 14.67
CA ASP A 33 -13.04 -12.23 15.69
C ASP A 33 -12.79 -10.88 15.00
N ASP A 34 -13.69 -9.91 15.16
CA ASP A 34 -13.63 -8.60 14.52
C ASP A 34 -12.58 -7.67 15.14
N HIS A 35 -12.09 -7.95 16.35
CA HIS A 35 -10.95 -7.28 16.96
C HIS A 35 -9.63 -7.70 16.32
N LEU A 36 -9.51 -8.96 15.86
CA LEU A 36 -8.33 -9.48 15.19
C LEU A 36 -8.40 -9.31 13.66
N LEU A 37 -9.59 -9.42 13.08
CA LEU A 37 -9.84 -9.35 11.65
C LEU A 37 -10.98 -8.36 11.38
N PRO A 38 -10.65 -7.09 11.06
CA PRO A 38 -11.66 -6.10 10.74
C PRO A 38 -12.58 -6.56 9.61
N GLU A 39 -13.87 -6.21 9.67
CA GLU A 39 -14.88 -6.65 8.69
C GLU A 39 -14.44 -6.44 7.24
N ARG A 40 -13.85 -5.28 6.91
CA ARG A 40 -13.33 -4.98 5.57
C ARG A 40 -12.30 -6.01 5.09
N GLN A 41 -11.44 -6.49 6.00
CA GLN A 41 -10.45 -7.50 5.70
C GLN A 41 -11.10 -8.87 5.49
N MET A 42 -12.10 -9.22 6.29
CA MET A 42 -12.85 -10.47 6.11
C MET A 42 -13.62 -10.48 4.78
N GLN A 43 -14.27 -9.37 4.42
CA GLN A 43 -14.93 -9.21 3.12
C GLN A 43 -13.95 -9.44 1.95
N ARG A 44 -12.72 -8.91 2.06
CA ARG A 44 -11.66 -9.17 1.06
C ARG A 44 -11.28 -10.65 1.00
N VAL A 45 -11.10 -11.32 2.14
CA VAL A 45 -10.79 -12.76 2.20
C VAL A 45 -11.88 -13.59 1.53
N LEU A 46 -13.16 -13.33 1.83
CA LEU A 46 -14.28 -14.04 1.20
C LEU A 46 -14.34 -13.82 -0.30
N GLN A 47 -14.10 -12.58 -0.75
CA GLN A 47 -14.10 -12.26 -2.16
C GLN A 47 -12.92 -12.89 -2.90
N GLN A 48 -11.74 -12.95 -2.29
CA GLN A 48 -10.61 -13.70 -2.82
C GLN A 48 -10.92 -15.18 -2.92
N PHE A 49 -11.44 -15.79 -1.85
CA PHE A 49 -11.81 -17.21 -1.82
C PHE A 49 -12.81 -17.56 -2.93
N GLN A 50 -13.86 -16.75 -3.09
CA GLN A 50 -14.84 -16.92 -4.17
C GLN A 50 -14.19 -16.84 -5.56
N ASN A 51 -13.25 -15.92 -5.77
CA ASN A 51 -12.54 -15.78 -7.03
C ASN A 51 -11.62 -16.97 -7.30
N PHE A 52 -10.91 -17.47 -6.28
CA PHE A 52 -10.09 -18.67 -6.37
C PHE A 52 -10.92 -19.89 -6.72
N LEU A 53 -12.05 -20.12 -6.04
CA LEU A 53 -12.96 -21.23 -6.36
C LEU A 53 -13.43 -21.16 -7.81
N ARG A 54 -13.91 -19.99 -8.27
CA ARG A 54 -14.35 -19.81 -9.67
C ARG A 54 -13.24 -20.07 -10.68
N LEU A 55 -12.01 -19.66 -10.35
CA LEU A 55 -10.84 -19.90 -11.21
C LEU A 55 -10.52 -21.39 -11.27
N LEU A 56 -10.47 -22.07 -10.12
CA LEU A 56 -10.18 -23.50 -10.04
C LEU A 56 -11.24 -24.35 -10.74
N LEU A 57 -12.52 -23.98 -10.65
CA LEU A 57 -13.62 -24.67 -11.34
C LEU A 57 -13.52 -24.58 -12.87
N ARG A 58 -12.81 -23.57 -13.41
CA ARG A 58 -12.62 -23.37 -14.86
C ARG A 58 -11.21 -23.74 -15.33
N ALA A 59 -10.30 -24.01 -14.39
CA ALA A 59 -8.90 -24.24 -14.67
C ALA A 59 -8.68 -25.63 -15.29
N PRO A 60 -7.71 -25.77 -16.21
CA PRO A 60 -7.26 -27.08 -16.64
C PRO A 60 -6.57 -27.82 -15.49
N LEU A 61 -6.67 -29.15 -15.47
CA LEU A 61 -6.05 -29.99 -14.43
C LEU A 61 -4.53 -29.85 -14.34
N GLN A 62 -3.87 -29.37 -15.41
CA GLN A 62 -2.42 -29.13 -15.43
C GLN A 62 -2.02 -27.78 -14.83
N LEU A 63 -2.97 -26.95 -14.39
CA LEU A 63 -2.68 -25.65 -13.77
C LEU A 63 -1.86 -25.85 -12.51
N LYS A 64 -0.65 -25.29 -12.49
CA LYS A 64 0.24 -25.37 -11.33
C LYS A 64 -0.20 -24.35 -10.27
N PRO A 65 -0.06 -24.66 -8.97
CA PRO A 65 -0.43 -23.73 -7.91
C PRO A 65 0.24 -22.34 -8.01
N ASN A 66 1.45 -22.26 -8.56
CA ASN A 66 2.17 -20.99 -8.75
C ASN A 66 1.63 -20.13 -9.91
N GLN A 67 0.78 -20.69 -10.77
CA GLN A 67 0.13 -19.97 -11.88
C GLN A 67 -1.21 -19.34 -11.45
N ILE A 68 -1.69 -19.67 -10.25
CA ILE A 68 -2.92 -19.11 -9.72
C ILE A 68 -2.66 -17.65 -9.31
N PRO A 69 -3.38 -16.66 -9.88
CA PRO A 69 -3.23 -15.26 -9.52
C PRO A 69 -3.52 -15.04 -8.03
N ARG A 70 -2.55 -14.52 -7.28
CA ARG A 70 -2.69 -14.26 -5.84
C ARG A 70 -3.54 -13.04 -5.51
N VAL A 71 -3.67 -12.13 -6.47
CA VAL A 71 -4.36 -10.84 -6.33
C VAL A 71 -5.64 -10.92 -7.14
N SER A 72 -6.79 -10.71 -6.50
CA SER A 72 -8.06 -10.72 -7.22
C SER A 72 -8.19 -9.49 -8.13
N PRO A 73 -9.09 -9.52 -9.15
CA PRO A 73 -9.33 -8.35 -9.99
C PRO A 73 -9.73 -7.10 -9.19
N LYS A 74 -10.51 -7.26 -8.12
CA LYS A 74 -10.92 -6.16 -7.23
C LYS A 74 -9.73 -5.62 -6.44
N ASP A 75 -8.89 -6.49 -5.90
CA ASP A 75 -7.67 -6.07 -5.19
C ASP A 75 -6.74 -5.30 -6.14
N ARG A 76 -6.60 -5.77 -7.38
CA ARG A 76 -5.81 -5.09 -8.41
C ARG A 76 -6.37 -3.70 -8.72
N GLN A 77 -7.68 -3.55 -8.82
CA GLN A 77 -8.30 -2.24 -9.02
C GLN A 77 -8.05 -1.29 -7.84
N GLU A 78 -8.11 -1.80 -6.61
CA GLU A 78 -7.81 -1.01 -5.41
C GLU A 78 -6.33 -0.60 -5.35
N LEU A 79 -5.41 -1.52 -5.68
CA LEU A 79 -3.98 -1.21 -5.80
C LEU A 79 -3.71 -0.13 -6.86
N LEU A 80 -4.38 -0.22 -8.01
CA LEU A 80 -4.27 0.82 -9.04
C LEU A 80 -4.85 2.14 -8.56
N GLN A 81 -5.96 2.12 -7.82
CA GLN A 81 -6.55 3.31 -7.21
C GLN A 81 -5.58 4.00 -6.24
N TRP A 82 -4.89 3.23 -5.39
CA TRP A 82 -3.88 3.78 -4.47
C TRP A 82 -2.69 4.40 -5.20
N ASN A 83 -2.33 3.84 -6.36
CA ASN A 83 -1.24 4.33 -7.20
C ASN A 83 -1.68 5.31 -8.30
N LYS A 84 -2.89 5.90 -8.21
CA LYS A 84 -3.38 6.82 -9.25
C LYS A 84 -2.57 8.11 -9.36
N SER A 85 -1.97 8.56 -8.27
CA SER A 85 -1.26 9.83 -8.20
C SER A 85 0.21 9.57 -7.92
N ILE A 86 0.94 9.16 -8.96
CA ILE A 86 2.40 9.09 -8.92
C ILE A 86 2.90 10.51 -9.22
N PRO A 87 3.65 11.15 -8.31
CA PRO A 87 4.23 12.47 -8.57
C PRO A 87 5.14 12.38 -9.80
N THR A 88 5.09 13.38 -10.66
CA THR A 88 6.06 13.53 -11.74
C THR A 88 7.44 13.68 -11.14
N TYR A 89 8.42 12.97 -11.70
CA TYR A 89 9.80 13.12 -11.28
C TYR A 89 10.26 14.56 -11.55
N ALA A 90 11.04 15.10 -10.62
CA ALA A 90 11.65 16.40 -10.81
C ALA A 90 12.71 16.30 -11.92
N GLU A 91 12.51 16.97 -13.05
CA GLU A 91 13.45 16.93 -14.20
C GLU A 91 14.85 17.49 -13.88
N HIS A 92 14.99 18.17 -12.74
CA HIS A 92 16.22 18.79 -12.29
C HIS A 92 16.82 18.08 -11.07
N PRO A 93 18.15 18.01 -10.96
CA PRO A 93 18.81 17.60 -9.71
C PRO A 93 18.42 18.49 -8.53
N LEU A 94 18.43 17.93 -7.31
CA LEU A 94 18.12 18.66 -6.08
C LEU A 94 18.95 19.96 -5.91
N HIS A 95 20.23 19.92 -6.28
CA HIS A 95 21.13 21.06 -6.15
C HIS A 95 20.75 22.24 -7.07
N GLU A 96 20.11 22.00 -8.22
CA GLU A 96 19.61 23.09 -9.07
C GLU A 96 18.43 23.81 -8.43
N PHE A 97 17.52 23.08 -7.77
CA PHE A 97 16.45 23.69 -7.00
C PHE A 97 17.00 24.56 -5.87
N PHE A 98 18.05 24.08 -5.19
CA PHE A 98 18.72 24.85 -4.15
C PHE A 98 19.37 26.12 -4.72
N ARG A 99 20.12 26.01 -5.82
CA ARG A 99 20.76 27.14 -6.52
C ARG A 99 19.76 28.18 -7.00
N ARG A 100 18.57 27.78 -7.48
CA ARG A 100 17.49 28.70 -7.89
C ARG A 100 16.81 29.39 -6.70
N ARG A 101 16.76 28.74 -5.54
CA ARG A 101 16.08 29.23 -4.34
C ARG A 101 16.97 30.07 -3.43
N ALA A 102 18.29 29.84 -3.45
CA ALA A 102 19.24 30.59 -2.63
C ALA A 102 19.21 32.12 -2.86
N PRO A 103 19.07 32.65 -4.10
CA PRO A 103 18.97 34.08 -4.34
C PRO A 103 17.63 34.70 -3.92
N THR A 104 16.55 33.91 -3.85
CA THR A 104 15.21 34.39 -3.48
C THR A 104 14.95 34.35 -1.97
N MET A 105 15.85 33.72 -1.19
CA MET A 105 15.82 33.69 0.27
C MET A 105 17.14 34.22 0.88
N PRO A 106 17.63 35.41 0.48
CA PRO A 106 19.06 35.66 0.56
C PRO A 106 19.58 36.03 1.96
N HIS A 107 18.75 36.57 2.87
CA HIS A 107 19.29 37.23 4.07
C HIS A 107 18.58 37.00 5.42
N VAL A 108 17.41 36.35 5.48
CA VAL A 108 16.66 36.21 6.75
C VAL A 108 16.54 34.75 7.23
N SER A 109 16.58 33.76 6.34
CA SER A 109 16.40 32.36 6.69
C SER A 109 17.72 31.62 6.84
N VAL A 110 17.94 31.05 8.03
CA VAL A 110 18.99 30.07 8.30
C VAL A 110 18.68 28.79 7.50
N ALA A 111 19.63 28.33 6.69
CA ALA A 111 19.54 27.09 5.92
C ALA A 111 20.14 25.90 6.67
N LEU A 112 21.19 26.17 7.44
CA LEU A 112 21.91 25.19 8.24
C LEU A 112 22.31 25.82 9.57
N GLU A 113 22.03 25.14 10.67
CA GLU A 113 22.44 25.53 12.01
C GLU A 113 23.22 24.38 12.65
N ALA A 114 24.41 24.68 13.11
CA ALA A 114 25.32 23.75 13.75
C ALA A 114 25.92 24.41 15.01
N PRO A 115 26.52 23.64 15.93
CA PRO A 115 27.10 24.18 17.16
C PRO A 115 28.22 25.21 16.92
N ASP A 116 28.94 25.08 15.80
CA ASP A 116 30.06 25.91 15.39
C ASP A 116 29.66 27.09 14.50
N GLY A 117 28.39 27.18 14.08
CA GLY A 117 27.92 28.30 13.31
C GLY A 117 26.61 28.09 12.57
N LYS A 118 26.18 29.13 11.86
CA LYS A 118 24.97 29.13 11.04
C LYS A 118 25.30 29.57 9.62
N PHE A 119 24.68 28.93 8.65
CA PHE A 119 24.73 29.36 7.26
C PHE A 119 23.34 29.76 6.76
N THR A 120 23.29 30.90 6.07
CA THR A 120 22.15 31.27 5.23
C THR A 120 22.12 30.43 3.96
N TYR A 121 20.99 30.44 3.26
CA TYR A 121 20.87 29.77 1.95
C TYR A 121 21.92 30.25 0.94
N LYS A 122 22.24 31.55 0.94
CA LYS A 122 23.30 32.12 0.11
C LYS A 122 24.67 31.54 0.50
N GLN A 123 25.03 31.59 1.78
CA GLN A 123 26.33 31.09 2.25
C GLN A 123 26.50 29.61 1.94
N LEU A 124 25.48 28.80 2.21
CA LEU A 124 25.52 27.37 1.93
C LEU A 124 25.71 27.09 0.43
N ASN A 125 25.01 27.82 -0.45
CA ASN A 125 25.19 27.68 -1.90
C ASN A 125 26.62 28.04 -2.33
N ASP A 126 27.15 29.17 -1.86
CA ASP A 126 28.49 29.65 -2.23
C ASP A 126 29.59 28.66 -1.78
N PHE A 127 29.47 28.09 -0.58
CA PHE A 127 30.42 27.06 -0.11
C PHE A 127 30.31 25.75 -0.89
N SER A 128 29.08 25.30 -1.20
CA SER A 128 28.86 24.09 -1.99
C SER A 128 29.39 24.22 -3.43
N ASP A 129 29.16 25.36 -4.10
CA ASP A 129 29.67 25.60 -5.46
C ASP A 129 31.21 25.66 -5.48
N ARG A 130 31.84 26.25 -4.45
CA ARG A 130 33.31 26.24 -4.30
C ARG A 130 33.86 24.84 -4.12
N LEU A 131 33.31 24.07 -3.19
CA LEU A 131 33.77 22.69 -2.93
C LEU A 131 33.58 21.80 -4.16
N GLY A 132 32.46 21.95 -4.87
CA GLY A 132 32.18 21.19 -6.09
C GLY A 132 33.11 21.53 -7.26
N ALA A 133 33.76 22.71 -7.26
CA ALA A 133 34.75 23.10 -8.27
C ALA A 133 36.18 22.63 -7.96
N GLU A 134 36.44 22.17 -6.73
CA GLU A 134 37.73 21.63 -6.28
C GLU A 134 37.85 20.11 -6.50
N ALA A 135 36.75 19.43 -6.85
CA ALA A 135 36.66 17.99 -7.11
C ALA A 135 36.73 17.67 -8.61
#